data_AF-A0A6B2GJN4-F1
#
_entry.id   AF-A0A6B2GJN4-F1
#
_cell.length_a   1.000
_cell.length_b   1.000
_cell.length_c   1.000
_cell.angle_alpha   90.00
_cell.angle_beta   90.00
_cell.angle_gamma   90.00
#
_symmetry.space_group_name_H-M   'P 1'
#
loop_
_entity.id
_entity.type
_entity.pdbx_description
1 polymer ?
#
loop_
_entity_poly.entity_id
_entity_poly.type
_entity_poly.pdbx_seq_one_letter_code
_entity_poly.pdbx_strand_id
1 'polypeptide(L)'
;ELAQDKDKWVDFMMKYELGLDKPNPNRARNSASTIGVSYIVGGLIPLSAYFFTANPNQGLMVSAVLTLICLFVFGYFKSQVTGQPPLKGAIKVTIIGFLAAGAAFLVAKMLNA
;
A
#
# COMPACT_ATOMS: atom_id res chain seq x y z
N GLU A 1 -8.28 -42.11 -16.46
CA GLU A 1 -8.48 -40.95 -17.34
C GLU A 1 -7.43 -39.86 -17.11
N LEU A 2 -7.32 -39.27 -15.91
CA LEU A 2 -6.32 -38.21 -15.62
C LEU A 2 -4.85 -38.63 -15.83
N ALA A 3 -4.47 -39.86 -15.46
CA ALA A 3 -3.09 -40.37 -15.64
C ALA A 3 -2.75 -40.77 -17.09
N GLN A 4 -3.73 -40.77 -18.00
CA GLN A 4 -3.54 -41.13 -19.40
C GLN A 4 -3.07 -39.91 -20.22
N ASP A 5 -3.40 -38.71 -19.74
CA ASP A 5 -3.00 -37.42 -20.29
C ASP A 5 -1.88 -36.85 -19.40
N LYS A 6 -0.64 -36.90 -19.91
CA LYS A 6 0.54 -36.48 -19.15
C LYS A 6 0.48 -35.02 -18.74
N ASP A 7 -0.12 -34.15 -19.56
CA ASP A 7 -0.21 -32.72 -19.26
C ASP A 7 -1.19 -32.47 -18.11
N LYS A 8 -2.34 -33.16 -18.12
CA LYS A 8 -3.30 -33.08 -17.00
C LYS A 8 -2.76 -33.68 -15.71
N TRP A 9 -1.95 -34.74 -15.81
CA TRP A 9 -1.29 -35.33 -14.64
C TRP A 9 -0.25 -34.37 -14.04
N VAL A 10 0.54 -33.68 -14.87
CA VAL A 10 1.51 -32.66 -14.42
C VAL A 10 0.82 -31.45 -13.81
N ASP A 11 -0.24 -30.92 -14.43
CA ASP A 11 -1.01 -29.80 -13.86
C ASP A 11 -1.68 -30.18 -12.53
N PHE A 12 -2.13 -31.43 -12.40
CA PHE A 12 -2.66 -31.97 -11.14
C PHE A 12 -1.57 -32.02 -10.06
N MET A 13 -0.39 -32.57 -10.36
CA MET A 13 0.73 -32.63 -9.42
C MET A 13 1.22 -31.22 -9.03
N MET A 14 1.36 -30.31 -10.01
CA MET A 14 1.72 -28.91 -9.73
C MET A 14 0.74 -28.25 -8.77
N LYS A 15 -0.56 -28.48 -8.95
CA LYS A 15 -1.59 -27.87 -8.11
C LYS A 15 -1.72 -28.49 -6.72
N TYR A 16 -1.76 -29.82 -6.63
CA TYR A 16 -2.13 -30.53 -5.39
C TYR A 16 -0.93 -31.01 -4.58
N GLU A 17 0.21 -31.25 -5.22
CA GLU A 17 1.43 -31.71 -4.54
C GLU A 17 2.35 -30.52 -4.21
N LEU A 18 2.55 -29.62 -5.18
CA LEU A 18 3.47 -28.49 -5.06
C LEU A 18 2.78 -27.19 -4.63
N GLY A 19 1.45 -27.11 -4.70
CA GLY A 19 0.69 -25.89 -4.39
C GLY A 19 0.98 -24.74 -5.36
N LEU A 20 1.43 -25.04 -6.57
CA LEU A 20 1.80 -24.08 -7.61
C LEU A 20 0.67 -23.89 -8.60
N ASP A 21 0.21 -22.65 -8.76
CA ASP A 21 -0.64 -22.24 -9.86
C ASP A 21 0.20 -21.68 -11.01
N LYS A 22 -0.13 -22.05 -12.25
CA LYS A 22 0.55 -21.53 -13.44
C LYS A 22 0.43 -20.00 -13.50
N PRO A 23 1.55 -19.25 -13.47
CA PRO A 23 1.49 -17.80 -13.42
C PRO A 23 0.97 -17.24 -14.75
N ASN A 24 0.08 -16.25 -14.66
CA ASN A 24 -0.34 -15.49 -15.85
C ASN A 24 0.83 -14.60 -16.30
N PRO A 25 1.29 -14.70 -17.57
CA PRO A 25 2.47 -13.97 -18.06
C PRO A 25 2.31 -12.45 -17.97
N ASN A 26 1.09 -11.92 -18.08
CA ASN A 26 0.82 -10.50 -17.97
C ASN A 26 0.72 -10.00 -16.53
N ARG A 27 0.65 -10.89 -15.53
CA ARG A 27 0.40 -10.51 -14.14
C ARG A 27 1.53 -9.67 -13.56
N ALA A 28 2.78 -9.95 -13.94
CA ALA A 28 3.94 -9.20 -13.48
C ALA A 28 3.90 -7.74 -13.95
N ARG A 29 3.66 -7.52 -15.26
CA ARG A 29 3.55 -6.17 -15.84
C ARG A 29 2.37 -5.40 -15.26
N ASN A 30 1.21 -6.04 -15.14
CA ASN A 30 0.02 -5.40 -14.59
C ASN A 30 0.23 -5.02 -13.13
N SER A 31 0.83 -5.90 -12.31
CA SER A 31 1.16 -5.61 -10.91
C SER A 31 2.11 -4.42 -10.79
N ALA A 32 3.20 -4.41 -11.57
CA ALA A 32 4.17 -3.31 -11.56
C ALA A 32 3.53 -1.96 -11.93
N SER A 33 2.70 -1.95 -12.99
CA SER A 33 1.97 -0.74 -13.41
C SER A 33 1.02 -0.25 -12.31
N THR A 34 0.19 -1.14 -11.76
CA THR A 34 -0.79 -0.79 -10.72
C THR A 34 -0.12 -0.25 -9.47
N ILE A 35 0.95 -0.90 -8.98
CA ILE A 35 1.68 -0.44 -7.79
C ILE A 35 2.38 0.89 -8.07
N GLY A 36 3.07 1.03 -9.21
CA GLY A 36 3.78 2.26 -9.57
C GLY A 36 2.86 3.47 -9.67
N VAL A 37 1.74 3.35 -10.40
CA VAL A 37 0.75 4.42 -10.52
C VAL A 37 0.14 4.75 -9.16
N SER A 38 -0.20 3.73 -8.36
CA SER A 38 -0.77 3.94 -7.01
C SER A 38 0.19 4.68 -6.08
N TYR A 39 1.49 4.38 -6.15
CA TYR A 39 2.51 5.08 -5.35
C TYR A 39 2.66 6.54 -5.76
N ILE A 40 2.65 6.84 -7.07
CA ILE A 40 2.71 8.21 -7.58
C ILE A 40 1.50 9.00 -7.07
N VAL A 41 0.29 8.49 -7.29
CA VAL A 41 -0.95 9.16 -6.88
C VAL A 41 -1.00 9.31 -5.35
N GLY A 42 -0.66 8.26 -4.60
CA GLY A 42 -0.64 8.28 -3.14
C GLY A 42 0.37 9.28 -2.57
N GLY A 43 1.56 9.38 -3.17
CA GLY A 43 2.61 10.31 -2.73
C GLY A 43 2.33 11.77 -3.09
N LEU A 44 1.59 12.02 -4.17
CA LEU A 44 1.21 13.38 -4.56
C LEU A 44 0.21 14.02 -3.60
N ILE A 45 -0.62 13.23 -2.92
CA ILE A 45 -1.66 13.71 -2.00
C ILE A 45 -1.05 14.55 -0.84
N PRO A 46 -0.06 14.07 -0.06
CA PRO A 46 0.62 14.90 0.95
C PRO A 46 1.38 16.08 0.36
N LEU A 47 2.04 15.88 -0.77
CA LEU A 47 2.86 16.92 -1.42
C LEU A 47 1.99 18.05 -1.96
N SER A 48 0.73 17.77 -2.32
CA SER A 48 -0.14 18.78 -2.89
C SER A 48 -0.41 19.94 -1.93
N ALA A 49 -0.38 19.68 -0.62
CA ALA A 49 -0.52 20.72 0.40
C ALA A 49 0.52 21.84 0.23
N TYR A 50 1.75 21.51 -0.16
CA TYR A 50 2.83 22.49 -0.33
C TYR A 50 2.64 23.39 -1.55
N PHE A 51 1.90 22.97 -2.58
CA PHE A 51 1.59 23.84 -3.71
C PHE A 51 0.61 24.97 -3.34
N PHE A 52 -0.18 24.80 -2.28
CA PHE A 52 -1.22 25.74 -1.87
C PHE A 52 -0.86 26.57 -0.63
N THR A 53 0.36 26.43 -0.12
CA THR A 53 0.84 27.14 1.08
C THR A 53 2.13 27.90 0.80
N ALA A 54 2.19 29.18 1.17
CA ALA A 54 3.38 30.00 0.98
C ALA A 54 4.49 29.72 2.02
N ASN A 55 4.12 29.28 3.22
CA ASN A 55 5.04 29.03 4.33
C ASN A 55 5.27 27.52 4.52
N PRO A 56 6.53 27.04 4.59
CA PRO A 56 6.83 25.62 4.78
C PRO A 56 6.19 25.01 6.03
N ASN A 57 6.14 25.75 7.14
CA ASN A 57 5.53 25.29 8.39
C ASN A 57 4.00 25.10 8.25
N GLN A 58 3.34 26.00 7.51
CA GLN A 58 1.91 25.87 7.21
C GLN A 58 1.66 24.70 6.26
N GLY A 59 2.52 24.53 5.24
CA GLY A 59 2.49 23.38 4.33
C GLY A 59 2.63 22.06 5.06
N LEU A 60 3.57 21.96 6.00
CA LEU A 60 3.76 20.78 6.84
C LEU A 60 2.50 20.45 7.66
N MET A 61 1.89 21.45 8.29
CA MET A 61 0.69 21.24 9.10
C MET A 61 -0.50 20.76 8.27
N VAL A 62 -0.75 21.39 7.12
CA VAL A 62 -1.82 20.98 6.19
C VAL A 62 -1.54 19.60 5.60
N SER A 63 -0.29 19.34 5.19
CA SER A 63 0.16 18.05 4.65
C SER A 63 -0.02 16.92 5.67
N ALA A 64 0.33 17.15 6.94
CA ALA A 64 0.19 16.16 8.00
C ALA A 64 -1.28 15.77 8.22
N VAL A 65 -2.19 16.74 8.36
CA VAL A 65 -3.63 16.47 8.52
C VAL A 65 -4.18 15.72 7.32
N LEU A 66 -3.85 16.17 6.12
CA LEU A 66 -4.32 15.56 4.87
C LEU A 66 -3.79 14.13 4.71
N THR A 67 -2.54 13.87 5.09
CA THR A 67 -1.95 12.52 5.12
C THR A 67 -2.65 11.61 6.12
N LEU A 68 -2.98 12.09 7.32
CA LEU A 68 -3.69 11.30 8.33
C LEU A 68 -5.09 10.90 7.86
N ILE A 69 -5.84 11.84 7.24
CA ILE A 69 -7.14 11.54 6.63
C ILE A 69 -6.97 10.51 5.52
N CYS A 70 -5.98 10.69 4.64
CA CYS A 70 -5.67 9.77 3.55
C CYS A 70 -5.38 8.36 4.07
N LEU A 71 -4.49 8.21 5.07
CA LEU A 71 -4.15 6.93 5.69
C LEU A 71 -5.35 6.26 6.36
N PHE A 72 -6.22 7.04 7.00
CA PHE A 72 -7.43 6.52 7.62
C PHE A 72 -8.38 5.94 6.56
N VAL A 73 -8.63 6.69 5.49
CA VAL A 73 -9.50 6.27 4.38
C VAL A 73 -8.93 5.03 3.68
N PHE A 74 -7.62 5.04 3.36
CA PHE A 74 -6.95 3.88 2.77
C PHE A 74 -6.98 2.65 3.70
N GLY A 75 -6.73 2.85 4.99
CA GLY A 75 -6.79 1.77 5.98
C GLY A 75 -8.20 1.18 6.11
N TYR A 76 -9.24 2.01 6.03
CA TYR A 76 -10.63 1.58 6.04
C TYR A 76 -10.95 0.67 4.84
N PHE A 77 -10.66 1.15 3.61
CA PHE A 77 -10.91 0.38 2.39
C PHE A 77 -10.07 -0.89 2.33
N LYS A 78 -8.78 -0.80 2.70
CA LYS A 78 -7.89 -1.97 2.79
C LYS A 78 -8.48 -3.05 3.70
N SER A 79 -9.00 -2.66 4.86
CA SER A 79 -9.56 -3.64 5.80
C SER A 79 -10.90 -4.20 5.35
N GLN A 80 -11.74 -3.39 4.71
CA GLN A 80 -12.97 -3.87 4.08
C GLN A 80 -12.68 -4.94 3.01
N VAL A 81 -11.71 -4.70 2.13
CA VAL A 81 -11.34 -5.63 1.05
C VAL A 81 -10.69 -6.91 1.57
N THR A 82 -9.96 -6.84 2.69
CA THR A 82 -9.28 -8.00 3.29
C THR A 82 -10.12 -8.75 4.33
N GLY A 83 -11.40 -8.40 4.49
CA GLY A 83 -12.30 -9.06 5.46
C GLY A 83 -11.96 -8.76 6.92
N GLN A 84 -11.16 -7.73 7.20
CA GLN A 84 -10.81 -7.30 8.55
C GLN A 84 -11.77 -6.19 9.04
N PRO A 85 -11.97 -6.02 10.36
CA PRO A 85 -12.82 -4.95 10.89
C PRO A 85 -12.37 -3.57 10.38
N PRO A 86 -13.18 -2.85 9.57
CA PRO A 86 -12.73 -1.68 8.81
C PRO A 86 -12.19 -0.55 9.69
N LEU A 87 -12.88 -0.25 10.79
CA LEU A 87 -12.49 0.82 11.70
C LEU A 87 -11.18 0.51 12.44
N LYS A 88 -11.00 -0.73 12.93
CA LYS A 88 -9.75 -1.14 13.59
C LYS A 88 -8.57 -1.08 12.61
N GLY A 89 -8.81 -1.48 11.36
CA GLY A 89 -7.87 -1.37 10.26
C GLY A 89 -7.41 0.06 9.98
N ALA A 90 -8.38 0.95 9.79
CA ALA A 90 -8.15 2.38 9.57
C ALA A 90 -7.30 3.00 10.68
N ILE A 91 -7.66 2.76 11.94
CA ILE A 91 -6.94 3.25 13.11
C ILE A 91 -5.50 2.71 13.12
N LYS A 92 -5.31 1.41 12.88
CA LYS A 92 -3.99 0.77 12.87
C LYS A 92 -3.06 1.38 11.83
N VAL A 93 -3.54 1.56 10.59
CA VAL A 93 -2.74 2.17 9.51
C VAL A 93 -2.41 3.62 9.83
N THR A 94 -3.37 4.39 10.35
CA THR A 94 -3.17 5.79 10.70
C THR A 94 -2.12 5.96 11.80
N ILE A 95 -2.19 5.14 12.86
CA ILE A 95 -1.22 5.19 13.97
C ILE A 95 0.19 4.83 13.49
N ILE A 96 0.34 3.78 12.68
CA ILE A 96 1.66 3.39 12.14
C ILE A 96 2.24 4.53 11.31
N GLY A 97 1.44 5.15 10.43
CA GLY A 97 1.90 6.27 9.61
C GLY A 97 2.23 7.52 10.44
N PHE A 98 1.43 7.84 11.45
CA PHE A 98 1.70 8.93 12.38
C PHE A 98 3.02 8.74 13.12
N LEU A 99 3.26 7.53 13.65
CA LEU A 99 4.51 7.19 14.34
C LEU A 99 5.72 7.24 13.42
N ALA A 100 5.59 6.71 12.19
CA ALA A 100 6.67 6.75 11.20
C ALA A 100 7.03 8.19 10.79
N ALA A 101 6.02 9.02 10.53
CA ALA A 101 6.21 10.43 10.20
C ALA A 101 6.84 11.21 11.37
N GLY A 102 6.37 10.97 12.60
CA GLY A 102 6.93 11.56 13.81
C GLY A 102 8.40 11.17 14.01
N ALA A 103 8.74 9.90 13.82
CA ALA A 103 10.12 9.43 13.90
C ALA A 103 11.02 10.10 12.84
N ALA A 104 10.57 10.16 11.59
CA ALA A 104 11.31 10.82 10.51
C ALA A 104 11.53 12.32 10.80
N PHE A 105 10.51 13.01 11.31
CA PHE A 105 10.62 14.41 11.71
C PHE A 105 11.61 14.63 12.86
N LEU A 106 11.58 13.78 13.89
CA LEU A 106 12.50 13.88 15.02
C LEU A 106 13.96 13.65 14.59
N VAL A 107 14.20 12.65 13.74
CA VAL A 107 15.54 12.39 13.19
C VAL A 107 16.02 13.59 12.36
N ALA A 108 15.17 14.12 11.47
CA ALA A 108 15.53 15.30 10.68
C ALA A 108 15.81 16.53 11.55
N LYS A 109 15.04 16.71 12.63
CA LYS A 109 15.25 17.80 13.60
C LYS A 109 16.55 17.62 14.39
N MET A 110 16.91 16.41 14.79
CA MET A 110 18.16 16.14 15.53
C MET A 110 19.40 16.35 14.65
N LEU A 111 19.31 16.08 13.34
CA LEU A 111 20.42 16.30 12.42
C LEU A 111 20.60 17.77 12.02
N ASN A 112 19.53 18.57 12.06
CA ASN A 112 19.55 20.00 11.76
C ASN A 112 19.66 20.90 13.01
N ALA A 113 19.71 20.31 14.20
CA ALA A 113 19.94 21.00 15.47
C ALA A 113 21.44 21.04 15.78
#